data_AF-A0A1V3KWZ9-F1
#
_entry.id   AF-A0A1V3KWZ9-F1
#
_cell.length_a   1.000
_cell.length_b   1.000
_cell.length_c   1.000
_cell.angle_alpha   90.00
_cell.angle_beta   90.00
_cell.angle_gamma   90.00
#
_symmetry.space_group_name_H-M   'P 1'
#
loop_
_entity.id
_entity.type
_entity.pdbx_description
1 polymer ?
#
loop_
_entity_poly.entity_id
_entity_poly.type
_entity_poly.pdbx_seq_one_letter_code
_entity_poly.pdbx_strand_id
1 'polypeptide(L)' 'MALIRCPECRQKISEHAQSCPHCGFSFKPEDIVIYKQKLEERGLQNAEINRKSIKLHLIWLCIFALFIVIAAFITQS' A
#
# COMPACT_ATOMS: atom_id res chain seq x y z
N MET A 1 33.27 4.33 -11.41
CA MET A 1 32.00 5.07 -11.54
C MET A 1 30.97 4.34 -10.69
N ALA A 2 30.44 4.96 -9.63
CA ALA A 2 29.40 4.34 -8.83
C ALA A 2 28.03 4.56 -9.50
N LEU A 3 27.29 3.48 -9.67
CA LEU A 3 25.93 3.50 -10.19
C LEU A 3 24.96 3.35 -9.01
N ILE A 4 24.03 4.29 -8.87
CA ILE A 4 22.96 4.23 -7.88
C ILE A 4 21.67 3.72 -8.52
N ARG A 5 20.70 3.26 -7.71
CA ARG A 5 19.36 2.90 -8.20
C ARG A 5 18.40 4.07 -8.01
N CYS A 6 17.65 4.40 -9.05
CA CYS A 6 16.57 5.39 -8.96
C CYS A 6 15.49 4.92 -7.96
N PRO A 7 15.04 5.75 -7.00
CA PRO A 7 14.03 5.35 -6.01
C PRO A 7 12.66 5.08 -6.63
N GLU A 8 12.35 5.66 -7.79
CA GLU A 8 11.07 5.48 -8.46
C GLU A 8 11.07 4.25 -9.39
N CYS A 9 11.93 4.23 -10.40
CA CYS A 9 11.91 3.19 -11.44
C CYS A 9 12.90 2.03 -11.19
N ARG A 10 13.76 2.14 -10.17
CA ARG A 10 14.78 1.13 -9.77
C ARG A 10 15.85 0.82 -10.82
N GLN A 11 15.92 1.57 -11.92
CA GLN A 11 17.00 1.47 -12.91
C GLN A 11 18.32 2.02 -12.37
N LYS A 12 19.44 1.50 -12.88
CA LYS A 12 20.80 1.95 -12.54
C LYS A 12 21.09 3.27 -13.26
N ILE A 13 21.56 4.27 -12.52
CA ILE A 13 21.89 5.60 -13.03
C ILE A 13 23.22 6.09 -12.44
N SER A 14 23.81 7.11 -13.05
CA SER A 14 24.98 7.81 -12.50
C SER A 14 24.64 8.50 -11.18
N GLU A 15 25.55 8.45 -10.21
CA GLU A 15 25.42 9.17 -8.93
C GLU A 15 25.33 10.70 -9.07
N HIS A 16 25.82 11.25 -10.19
CA HIS A 16 25.81 12.68 -10.48
C HIS A 16 24.64 13.13 -11.37
N ALA A 17 23.70 12.23 -11.70
CA ALA A 17 22.56 12.58 -12.53
C ALA A 17 21.61 13.53 -11.75
N GLN A 18 21.29 14.69 -12.33
CA GLN A 18 20.32 15.63 -11.72
C GLN A 18 18.88 15.12 -11.80
N SER A 19 18.58 14.30 -12.80
CA SER A 19 17.32 13.59 -12.96
C SER A 19 17.54 12.21 -13.57
N CYS A 20 16.59 11.30 -13.35
CA CYS A 20 16.64 9.96 -13.90
C CYS A 20 16.29 10.00 -15.41
N PRO A 21 17.17 9.54 -16.30
CA PRO A 21 16.90 9.55 -17.75
C PRO A 21 15.83 8.53 -18.17
N HIS A 22 15.44 7.60 -17.29
CA HIS A 22 14.47 6.55 -17.60
C HIS A 22 13.02 6.92 -17.25
N CYS A 23 12.82 7.68 -16.18
CA CYS A 23 11.48 8.03 -15.67
C CYS A 23 11.27 9.52 -15.41
N GLY A 24 12.32 10.34 -15.46
CA GLY A 24 12.25 11.79 -15.24
C GLY A 24 12.32 12.22 -13.77
N PHE A 25 12.49 11.29 -12.82
CA PHE A 25 12.59 11.62 -11.40
C PHE A 25 13.73 12.61 -11.10
N SER A 26 13.42 13.74 -10.49
CA SER A 26 14.38 14.78 -10.11
C SER A 26 15.03 14.47 -8.76
N PHE A 27 16.36 14.62 -8.68
CA PHE A 27 17.13 14.40 -7.44
C PHE A 27 17.33 15.68 -6.63
N LYS A 28 16.59 16.74 -6.95
CA LYS A 28 16.62 17.97 -6.16
C LYS A 28 16.09 17.70 -4.74
N PRO A 29 16.67 18.31 -3.70
CA PRO A 29 16.26 18.07 -2.31
C PRO A 29 14.76 18.22 -2.07
N GLU A 30 14.13 19.19 -2.72
CA GLU A 30 12.70 19.49 -2.59
C GLU A 30 11.84 18.33 -3.13
N ASP A 31 12.19 17.80 -4.30
CA ASP A 31 11.49 16.68 -4.93
C ASP A 31 11.64 15.38 -4.13
N ILE A 32 12.81 15.16 -3.52
CA ILE A 32 13.05 14.03 -2.61
C ILE A 32 12.15 14.09 -1.38
N VAL A 33 11.99 15.29 -0.77
CA VAL A 33 11.12 15.48 0.40
C VAL A 33 9.67 15.19 0.02
N ILE A 34 9.20 15.74 -1.10
CA ILE A 34 7.84 15.50 -1.60
C ILE A 34 7.62 14.00 -1.89
N TYR A 35 8.60 13.33 -2.50
CA TYR A 35 8.51 11.89 -2.77
C TYR A 35 8.37 11.09 -1.47
N LYS A 36 9.16 11.40 -0.44
CA LYS A 36 9.06 10.74 0.87
C LYS A 36 7.70 10.99 1.54
N GLN A 37 7.20 12.22 1.49
CA GLN A 37 5.87 12.56 2.02
C GLN A 37 4.77 11.73 1.33
N LYS A 38 4.78 11.63 -0.01
CA LYS A 38 3.83 10.81 -0.76
C LYS A 38 3.89 9.32 -0.39
N LEU A 39 5.07 8.79 -0.10
CA LEU A 39 5.22 7.41 0.36
C LEU A 39 4.61 7.20 1.75
N GLU A 40 4.83 8.14 2.67
CA GLU A 40 4.26 8.12 4.03
C GLU A 40 2.74 8.23 3.99
N GLU A 41 2.20 9.17 3.19
CA GLU A 41 0.76 9.33 2.95
C GLU A 41 0.13 8.04 2.41
N ARG A 42 0.75 7.41 1.40
CA ARG A 42 0.28 6.13 0.86
C ARG A 42 0.29 5.03 1.92
N GLY A 43 1.30 4.99 2.78
CA GLY A 43 1.38 4.06 3.89
C GLY A 43 0.20 4.22 4.86
N LEU A 44 -0.11 5.46 5.25
CA LEU A 44 -1.23 5.78 6.13
C LEU A 44 -2.58 5.45 5.48
N GLN A 45 -2.75 5.81 4.20
CA GLN A 45 -3.95 5.48 3.43
C GLN A 45 -4.19 3.97 3.35
N ASN A 46 -3.15 3.18 3.08
CA ASN A 46 -3.25 1.72 3.04
C ASN A 46 -3.61 1.13 4.42
N ALA A 47 -3.04 1.68 5.50
CA ALA A 47 -3.40 1.26 6.85
C ALA A 47 -4.87 1.55 7.18
N GLU A 48 -5.39 2.71 6.76
CA GLU A 48 -6.79 3.08 6.94
C GLU A 48 -7.74 2.19 6.11
N ILE A 49 -7.40 1.93 4.84
CA ILE A 49 -8.14 0.98 3.98
C ILE A 49 -8.20 -0.39 4.64
N ASN A 50 -7.07 -0.90 5.15
CA ASN A 50 -7.01 -2.19 5.82
C ASN A 50 -7.90 -2.23 7.08
N ARG A 51 -7.93 -1.16 7.89
CA ARG A 51 -8.85 -1.06 9.04
C ARG A 51 -10.32 -1.14 8.62
N LYS A 52 -10.70 -0.46 7.54
CA LYS A 52 -12.07 -0.51 6.99
C LYS A 52 -12.43 -1.90 6.49
N SER A 53 -11.53 -2.54 5.73
CA SER A 53 -11.73 -3.91 5.24
C SER A 53 -11.86 -4.92 6.38
N ILE A 54 -11.05 -4.82 7.44
CA ILE A 54 -11.16 -5.70 8.62
C ILE A 54 -12.54 -5.57 9.28
N LYS A 55 -13.06 -4.36 9.46
CA LYS A 55 -14.41 -4.15 10.01
C LYS A 55 -15.48 -4.83 9.15
N LEU A 56 -15.39 -4.72 7.83
CA LEU A 56 -16.32 -5.37 6.90
C LEU A 56 -16.23 -6.90 6.98
N HIS A 57 -15.02 -7.46 7.06
CA HIS A 57 -14.82 -8.91 7.21
C HIS A 57 -15.41 -9.43 8.52
N LEU A 58 -15.27 -8.69 9.63
CA LEU A 58 -15.89 -9.05 10.91
C LEU A 58 -17.43 -9.08 10.81
N ILE A 59 -18.03 -8.10 10.15
CA ILE A 59 -19.49 -8.07 9.93
C ILE A 59 -19.94 -9.29 9.12
N TRP A 60 -19.24 -9.60 8.03
CA TRP A 60 -19.52 -10.79 7.21
C TRP A 60 -19.34 -12.09 7.98
N LEU A 61 -18.31 -12.20 8.80
CA LEU A 61 -18.08 -13.37 9.67
C LEU A 61 -19.25 -13.56 10.64
N CYS A 62 -19.71 -12.49 11.30
CA CYS A 62 -20.86 -12.56 12.20
C CYS A 62 -22.14 -13.03 11.48
N ILE A 63 -22.42 -12.48 10.30
CA ILE A 63 -23.57 -12.90 9.48
C ILE A 63 -23.46 -14.37 9.10
N PHE A 64 -22.29 -14.81 8.61
CA PHE A 64 -22.04 -16.19 8.23
C PHE A 64 -22.19 -17.16 9.40
N ALA A 65 -21.65 -16.81 10.57
CA ALA A 65 -21.80 -17.60 11.79
C ALA A 65 -23.27 -17.72 12.22
N LEU A 66 -24.04 -16.62 12.16
CA LEU A 66 -25.48 -16.64 12.43
C LEU A 66 -26.22 -17.58 11.49
N PHE A 67 -25.92 -17.54 10.19
CA PHE A 67 -26.52 -18.46 9.21
C PHE A 67 -26.22 -19.93 9.52
N ILE A 68 -24.98 -20.27 9.88
CA ILE A 68 -24.60 -21.63 10.28
C ILE A 68 -25.41 -22.09 11.50
N VAL A 69 -25.52 -21.23 12.52
CA VAL A 69 -26.27 -21.55 13.74
C VAL A 69 -27.74 -21.82 13.42
N ILE A 70 -28.38 -20.96 12.62
CA ILE A 70 -29.79 -21.14 12.21
C ILE A 70 -29.98 -22.45 11.44
N ALA A 71 -29.10 -22.75 10.47
CA ALA A 71 -29.16 -23.99 9.70
C ALA A 71 -29.01 -25.24 10.58
N ALA A 72 -28.14 -25.18 11.60
CA ALA A 72 -27.98 -26.26 12.57
C ALA A 72 -29.25 -26.49 13.41
N PHE A 73 -29.90 -25.41 13.88
CA PHE A 73 -31.17 -25.50 14.61
C PHE A 73 -32.30 -26.13 13.79
N ILE A 74 -32.42 -25.76 12.51
CA ILE A 74 -33.44 -26.32 11.60
C ILE A 74 -33.20 -27.81 11.36
N THR A 75 -31.93 -28.22 11.23
CA THR A 75 -31.58 -29.62 10.95
C THR A 75 -31.84 -30.57 12.14
N GLN A 76 -31.83 -30.04 13.37
CA GLN A 76 -32.01 -30.82 14.59
C GLN A 76 -33.46 -30.87 15.10
N SER A 77 -34.37 -30.11 14.47
CA SER A 77 -35.82 -30.08 14.77
C SER A 77 -36.58 -31.00 13.82
#